data_AF-A0A1G2ZTQ4-F1
#
_entry.id   AF-A0A1G2ZTQ4-F1
#
_cell.length_a   1.000
_cell.length_b   1.000
_cell.length_c   1.000
_cell.angle_alpha   90.00
_cell.angle_beta   90.00
_cell.angle_gamma   90.00
#
_symmetry.space_group_name_H-M   'P 1'
#
loop_
_entity.id
_entity.type
_entity.pdbx_description
1 polymer ?
#
loop_
_entity_poly.entity_id
_entity_poly.type
_entity_poly.pdbx_seq_one_letter_code
_entity_poly.pdbx_strand_id
1 'polypeptide(L)' 'MTTISKHAHLIKKVLFITGICISYSSIIFLTYCAIINVHNINDPEHAKKIVISTFFANIILFAGSIYLILKLKGLSK' A
#
# COMPACT_ATOMS: atom_id res chain seq x y z
N MET A 1 -31.15 11.32 -11.12
CA MET A 1 -30.05 10.82 -10.27
C MET A 1 -30.14 11.52 -8.92
N THR A 2 -30.46 10.79 -7.85
CA THR A 2 -30.77 11.38 -6.53
C THR A 2 -29.50 11.89 -5.84
N THR A 3 -29.62 12.96 -5.03
CA THR A 3 -28.52 13.59 -4.27
C THR A 3 -27.74 12.58 -3.40
N ILE A 4 -28.42 11.56 -2.88
CA ILE A 4 -27.86 10.47 -2.07
C ILE A 4 -26.84 9.64 -2.88
N SER A 5 -27.11 9.35 -4.14
CA SER A 5 -26.21 8.59 -5.03
C SER A 5 -24.89 9.34 -5.27
N LYS A 6 -24.94 10.67 -5.36
CA LYS A 6 -23.78 11.52 -5.59
C LYS A 6 -22.84 11.57 -4.38
N HIS A 7 -23.40 11.62 -3.17
CA HIS A 7 -22.60 11.60 -1.94
C HIS A 7 -21.96 10.24 -1.67
N ALA A 8 -22.66 9.14 -1.95
CA ALA A 8 -22.10 7.79 -1.85
C ALA A 8 -20.89 7.58 -2.78
N HIS A 9 -20.92 8.20 -3.97
CA HIS A 9 -19.81 8.17 -4.92
C HIS A 9 -18.57 8.93 -4.42
N LEU A 10 -18.77 10.13 -3.87
CA LEU A 10 -17.70 10.93 -3.28
C LEU A 10 -17.02 10.20 -2.11
N ILE A 11 -17.79 9.57 -1.22
CA ILE A 11 -17.26 8.82 -0.08
C ILE A 11 -16.38 7.65 -0.56
N LYS A 12 -16.85 6.89 -1.57
CA LYS A 12 -16.05 5.81 -2.18
C LYS A 12 -14.74 6.36 -2.76
N LYS A 13 -14.80 7.47 -3.49
CA LYS A 13 -13.62 8.11 -4.09
C LYS A 13 -12.58 8.48 -3.02
N VAL A 14 -13.02 9.08 -1.92
CA VAL A 14 -12.15 9.43 -0.79
C VAL A 14 -11.54 8.17 -0.16
N LEU A 15 -12.34 7.12 0.09
CA LEU A 15 -11.83 5.85 0.64
C LEU A 15 -10.73 5.22 -0.23
N PHE A 16 -10.89 5.23 -1.55
CA PHE A 16 -9.86 4.70 -2.45
C PHE A 16 -8.58 5.51 -2.42
N ILE A 17 -8.67 6.85 -2.44
CA ILE A 17 -7.50 7.73 -2.35
C ILE A 17 -6.78 7.53 -1.02
N THR A 18 -7.52 7.49 0.09
CA THR A 18 -6.95 7.21 1.41
C THR A 18 -6.26 5.86 1.45
N GLY A 19 -6.88 4.82 0.86
CA GLY A 19 -6.27 3.49 0.76
C GLY A 19 -4.94 3.51 0.00
N ILE A 20 -4.87 4.21 -1.14
CA ILE A 20 -3.63 4.36 -1.92
C ILE A 20 -2.55 5.07 -1.08
N CYS A 21 -2.89 6.19 -0.44
CA CYS A 21 -1.95 6.93 0.41
C CYS A 21 -1.40 6.05 1.54
N ILE A 22 -2.26 5.28 2.20
CA ILE A 22 -1.85 4.34 3.26
C ILE A 22 -0.91 3.28 2.71
N SER A 23 -1.22 2.67 1.55
CA SER A 23 -0.35 1.65 0.95
C SER A 23 1.06 2.18 0.68
N TYR A 24 1.19 3.38 0.11
CA TYR A 24 2.51 3.99 -0.14
C TYR A 24 3.26 4.31 1.16
N SER A 25 2.59 4.89 2.15
CA SER A 25 3.19 5.13 3.47
C SER A 25 3.66 3.84 4.14
N SER A 26 2.89 2.75 4.02
CA SER A 26 3.26 1.43 4.53
C SER A 26 4.49 0.85 3.82
N ILE A 27 4.61 1.00 2.50
CA ILE A 27 5.80 0.56 1.75
C ILE A 27 7.06 1.28 2.26
N ILE A 28 6.99 2.60 2.43
CA ILE A 28 8.12 3.41 2.93
C ILE A 28 8.50 2.96 4.34
N PHE A 29 7.51 2.83 5.22
CA PHE A 29 7.72 2.42 6.61
C PHE A 29 8.34 1.02 6.72
N LEU A 30 7.77 0.02 6.02
CA LEU A 30 8.29 -1.35 6.03
C LEU A 30 9.71 -1.43 5.51
N THR A 31 10.02 -0.67 4.45
CA THR A 31 11.37 -0.61 3.88
C THR A 31 12.35 -0.01 4.88
N TYR A 32 11.97 1.08 5.55
CA TYR A 32 12.80 1.71 6.58
C TYR A 32 13.05 0.78 7.77
N CYS A 33 12.01 0.10 8.27
CA CYS A 33 12.15 -0.90 9.33
C CYS A 33 13.04 -2.07 8.92
N ALA A 34 12.94 -2.54 7.68
CA ALA A 34 13.80 -3.60 7.17
C ALA A 34 15.27 -3.17 7.13
N ILE A 35 15.55 -1.93 6.69
CA ILE A 35 16.90 -1.36 6.68
C ILE A 35 17.49 -1.32 8.09
N ILE A 36 16.74 -0.81 9.08
CA ILE A 36 17.19 -0.76 10.48
C ILE A 36 17.46 -2.16 11.01
N ASN A 37 16.54 -3.10 10.79
CA ASN A 37 16.69 -4.46 11.30
C ASN A 37 17.89 -5.17 10.68
N VAL A 38 18.10 -5.02 9.37
CA VAL A 38 19.27 -5.58 8.68
C VAL A 38 20.55 -4.94 9.17
N HIS A 39 20.57 -3.63 9.42
CA HIS A 39 21.76 -2.93 9.91
C HIS A 39 22.17 -3.37 11.33
N ASN A 40 21.19 -3.68 12.18
CA ASN A 40 21.43 -4.08 13.57
C ASN A 40 21.70 -5.58 13.76
N ILE A 41 21.53 -6.39 12.71
CA ILE A 41 21.71 -7.84 12.76
C ILE A 41 23.11 -8.21 12.27
N ASN A 42 23.87 -8.94 13.09
CA ASN A 42 25.16 -9.54 12.72
C ASN A 42 25.04 -10.92 12.04
N ASP A 43 23.82 -11.40 11.81
CA ASP A 43 23.55 -12.67 11.13
C ASP A 43 23.08 -12.45 9.67
N PRO A 44 23.93 -12.79 8.68
CA PRO A 44 23.60 -12.59 7.27
C PRO A 44 22.43 -13.47 6.78
N GLU A 45 22.18 -14.64 7.37
CA GLU A 45 21.04 -15.47 6.97
C GLU A 45 19.71 -14.85 7.40
N HIS A 46 19.66 -14.35 8.63
CA HIS A 46 18.48 -13.66 9.14
C HIS A 46 18.22 -12.36 8.39
N ALA A 47 19.26 -11.57 8.09
CA ALA A 47 19.15 -10.37 7.28
C ALA A 47 18.54 -10.65 5.89
N LYS A 48 18.98 -11.70 5.21
CA LYS A 48 18.40 -12.12 3.91
C LYS A 48 16.90 -12.41 4.01
N LYS A 49 16.47 -13.14 5.06
CA LYS A 49 15.05 -13.46 5.27
C LYS A 49 14.20 -12.19 5.43
N ILE A 50 14.71 -11.20 6.17
CA ILE A 50 14.04 -9.91 6.35
C ILE A 50 13.89 -9.19 5.01
N VAL A 51 14.97 -9.05 4.24
CA VAL A 51 14.95 -8.38 2.92
C VAL A 51 13.96 -9.06 1.97
N ILE A 52 14.00 -10.39 1.87
CA ILE A 52 13.10 -11.15 0.99
C ILE A 52 11.65 -10.99 1.43
N SER A 53 11.36 -11.10 2.73
CA SER A 53 10.01 -10.92 3.27
C SER A 53 9.47 -9.51 2.97
N THR A 54 10.26 -8.47 3.26
CA THR A 54 9.88 -7.07 2.98
C THR A 54 9.66 -6.82 1.49
N PHE A 55 10.48 -7.42 0.62
CA PHE A 55 10.30 -7.32 -0.83
C PHE A 55 8.93 -7.86 -1.28
N PHE A 56 8.55 -9.06 -0.84
CA PHE A 56 7.25 -9.63 -1.18
C PHE A 56 6.08 -8.83 -0.57
N ALA A 57 6.22 -8.34 0.68
CA ALA A 57 5.22 -7.47 1.29
C ALA A 57 5.02 -6.19 0.49
N ASN A 58 6.11 -5.56 0.03
CA ASN A 58 6.05 -4.36 -0.81
C ASN A 58 5.40 -4.63 -2.17
N ILE A 59 5.66 -5.78 -2.81
CA ILE A 59 4.98 -6.19 -4.04
C ILE A 59 3.47 -6.29 -3.83
N ILE A 60 3.03 -6.93 -2.74
CA ILE A 60 1.61 -7.10 -2.43
C ILE A 60 0.94 -5.74 -2.22
N LEU A 61 1.56 -4.86 -1.43
CA LEU A 61 1.06 -3.50 -1.20
C LEU A 61 1.00 -2.69 -2.50
N PHE A 62 2.02 -2.82 -3.35
CA PHE A 62 2.06 -2.14 -4.64
C PHE A 62 0.95 -2.64 -5.58
N ALA A 63 0.77 -3.96 -5.71
CA ALA A 63 -0.31 -4.56 -6.49
C ALA A 63 -1.69 -4.16 -5.95
N GLY A 64 -1.86 -4.14 -4.62
CA GLY A 64 -3.06 -3.64 -3.96
C GLY A 64 -3.34 -2.18 -4.31
N SER A 65 -2.32 -1.32 -4.31
CA SER A 65 -2.45 0.09 -4.68
C SER A 65 -2.89 0.26 -6.14
N ILE A 66 -2.35 -0.54 -7.08
CA ILE A 66 -2.75 -0.54 -8.49
C ILE A 66 -4.23 -0.94 -8.62
N TYR A 67 -4.66 -1.99 -7.91
CA TYR A 67 -6.05 -2.42 -7.92
C TYR A 67 -7.00 -1.30 -7.44
N LEU A 68 -6.64 -0.59 -6.37
CA LEU A 68 -7.42 0.55 -5.87
C LEU A 68 -7.49 1.69 -6.90
N ILE A 69 -6.38 1.98 -7.60
CA ILE A 69 -6.34 2.98 -8.68
C ILE A 69 -7.26 2.59 -9.84
N LEU A 70 -7.24 1.32 -10.26
CA LEU A 70 -8.11 0.83 -11.34
C LEU A 70 -9.59 0.92 -10.96
N LYS A 71 -9.94 0.56 -9.72
CA LYS A 71 -11.30 0.74 -9.18
C LYS A 71 -11.72 2.21 -9.14
N LEU A 72 -10.82 3.10 -8.71
CA LEU A 72 -11.04 4.53 -8.69
C LEU A 72 -11.30 5.10 -10.09
N LYS A 73 -10.51 4.66 -11.07
CA LYS A 73 -10.66 5.06 -12.48
C LYS A 73 -11.98 4.57 -13.07
N GLY A 74 -12.40 3.34 -12.72
CA GLY A 74 -13.69 2.78 -13.11
C GLY A 74 -14.89 3.50 -12.49
N LEU A 75 -14.73 4.06 -11.28
CA LEU A 75 -15.75 4.91 -10.65
C LEU A 75 -15.83 6.30 -11.27
N SER A 76 -14.77 6.81 -11.89
CA SER A 76 -14.75 8.16 -12.46
C SER A 76 -15.38 8.28 -13.85
N LYS A 77 -15.73 7.16 -14.49
CA LYS A 77 -16.51 7.11 -15.75
C LYS A 77 -18.01 7.06 -15.45
#